data_AF-L0IM68-F1
#
_entry.id   AF-L0IM68-F1
#
_cell.length_a   1.000
_cell.length_b   1.000
_cell.length_c   1.000
_cell.angle_alpha   90.00
_cell.angle_beta   90.00
_cell.angle_gamma   90.00
#
_symmetry.space_group_name_H-M   'P 1'
#
loop_
_entity.id
_entity.type
_entity.pdbx_description
1 polymer ?
#
loop_
_entity_poly.entity_id
_entity_poly.type
_entity_poly.pdbx_seq_one_letter_code
_entity_poly.pdbx_strand_id
1 'polypeptide(L)'
;MKIYNNINVNNIYEMYKSANANVVNASKTNKVDKVEISDNVSKISESFAEYDKLREKKVQDIKAKIDSGNYNIKSDDIAESIIKGAILDKKV
;
A
#
# COMPACT_ATOMS: atom_id res chain seq x y z
N MET A 1 48.75 27.27 50.67
CA MET A 1 47.33 27.65 50.64
C MET A 1 46.77 27.26 49.28
N LYS A 2 45.84 26.30 49.22
CA LYS A 2 45.24 25.83 47.95
C LYS A 2 44.10 26.78 47.59
N ILE A 3 44.19 27.47 46.45
CA ILE A 3 43.18 28.44 46.01
C ILE A 3 42.05 27.64 45.37
N TYR A 4 41.01 27.33 46.15
CA TYR A 4 39.79 26.72 45.61
C TYR A 4 38.87 27.80 45.03
N ASN A 5 38.27 27.49 43.88
CA ASN A 5 37.12 28.19 43.29
C ASN A 5 37.32 29.69 42.98
N ASN A 6 38.11 29.98 41.95
CA ASN A 6 38.01 31.27 41.28
C ASN A 6 36.78 31.26 40.34
N ILE A 7 35.76 32.05 40.66
CA ILE A 7 34.50 32.18 39.91
C ILE A 7 34.75 32.47 38.41
N ASN A 8 35.78 33.25 38.07
CA ASN A 8 36.05 33.57 36.67
C ASN A 8 36.53 32.35 35.88
N VAL A 9 37.24 31.41 36.52
CA VAL A 9 37.71 30.18 35.87
C VAL A 9 36.55 29.22 35.58
N ASN A 10 35.60 29.11 36.51
CA ASN A 10 34.39 28.29 36.29
C ASN A 10 33.48 28.87 35.20
N ASN A 11 33.35 30.20 35.13
CA ASN A 11 32.57 30.87 34.09
C ASN A 11 33.17 30.66 32.70
N ILE A 12 34.50 30.71 32.56
CA ILE A 12 35.20 30.46 31.29
C ILE A 12 35.02 28.99 30.86
N TYR A 13 35.09 28.05 31.80
CA TYR A 13 34.90 26.63 31.51
C TYR A 13 33.48 26.31 31.00
N GLU A 14 32.44 26.88 31.62
CA GLU A 14 31.04 26.71 31.16
C GLU A 14 30.79 27.40 29.80
N MET A 15 31.46 28.52 29.52
CA MET A 15 31.39 29.18 28.21
C MET A 15 32.03 28.32 27.11
N TYR A 16 33.17 27.68 27.39
CA TYR A 16 33.84 26.79 26.43
C TYR A 16 33.03 25.50 26.19
N LYS A 17 32.38 24.98 27.24
CA LYS A 17 31.52 23.81 27.17
C LYS A 17 30.24 24.08 26.37
N SER A 18 29.61 25.24 26.57
CA SER A 18 28.41 25.65 25.82
C SER A 18 28.71 25.99 24.35
N ALA A 19 29.88 26.55 24.05
CA ALA A 19 30.32 26.79 22.68
C ALA A 19 30.53 25.49 21.88
N ASN A 20 31.05 24.43 22.53
CA ASN A 20 31.24 23.11 21.91
C ASN A 20 29.98 22.21 21.93
N ALA A 21 28.93 22.58 22.66
CA ALA A 21 27.68 21.83 22.74
C ALA A 21 26.74 22.08 21.55
N ASN A 22 27.04 23.05 20.69
CA ASN A 22 26.32 23.27 19.42
C ASN A 22 26.83 22.32 18.31
N VAL A 23 26.99 21.03 18.63
CA VAL A 23 26.94 20.02 17.58
C VAL A 23 25.48 19.97 17.17
N VAL A 24 25.17 20.74 16.13
CA VAL A 24 23.89 20.68 15.44
C VAL A 24 23.65 19.20 15.14
N ASN A 25 22.75 18.58 15.88
CA ASN A 25 22.19 17.29 15.50
C ASN A 25 21.41 17.55 14.22
N ALA A 26 22.14 17.61 13.11
CA ALA A 26 21.56 17.52 11.79
C ALA A 26 20.94 16.13 11.76
N SER A 27 19.66 16.07 12.15
CA SER A 27 18.80 14.94 11.88
C SER A 27 18.90 14.75 10.38
N LYS A 28 19.74 13.80 9.95
CA LYS A 28 19.76 13.29 8.60
C LYS A 28 18.36 12.72 8.39
N THR A 29 17.46 13.56 7.91
CA THR A 29 16.25 13.12 7.25
C THR A 29 16.77 12.43 6.01
N ASN A 30 17.05 11.13 6.15
CA ASN A 30 17.16 10.24 5.02
C ASN A 30 15.79 10.30 4.34
N LYS A 31 15.62 11.24 3.42
CA LYS A 31 14.55 11.19 2.43
C LYS A 31 14.89 9.98 1.57
N VAL A 32 14.45 8.82 2.04
CA VAL A 32 14.39 7.62 1.23
C VAL A 32 13.32 7.91 0.20
N ASP A 33 13.70 7.89 -1.07
CA ASP A 33 12.73 7.99 -2.16
C ASP A 33 11.67 6.91 -1.94
N LYS A 34 10.43 7.34 -1.68
CA LYS A 34 9.31 6.44 -1.50
C LYS A 34 8.72 6.19 -2.87
N VAL A 35 8.79 4.94 -3.34
CA VAL A 35 8.02 4.51 -4.50
C VAL A 35 6.58 4.34 -4.05
N GLU A 36 5.78 5.39 -4.21
CA GLU A 36 4.33 5.30 -4.02
C GLU A 36 3.70 4.75 -5.30
N ILE A 37 3.11 3.57 -5.18
CA ILE A 37 2.26 3.04 -6.25
C ILE A 37 0.99 3.89 -6.24
N SER A 38 0.57 4.40 -7.40
CA SER A 38 -0.62 5.27 -7.49
C SER A 38 -1.81 4.64 -6.77
N ASP A 39 -2.62 5.47 -6.11
CA ASP A 39 -3.82 5.04 -5.37
C ASP A 39 -4.75 4.11 -6.18
N ASN A 40 -4.72 4.22 -7.50
CA ASN A 40 -5.51 3.38 -8.40
C ASN A 40 -5.08 1.90 -8.40
N VAL A 41 -3.80 1.60 -8.18
CA VAL A 41 -3.32 0.21 -8.17
C VAL A 41 -3.63 -0.48 -6.84
N SER A 42 -3.59 0.26 -5.71
CA SER A 42 -4.02 -0.28 -4.41
C SER A 42 -5.48 -0.75 -4.45
N LYS A 43 -6.35 0.02 -5.11
CA LYS A 43 -7.76 -0.34 -5.32
C LYS A 43 -7.92 -1.60 -6.18
N ILE A 44 -7.05 -1.80 -7.18
CA ILE A 44 -7.05 -3.00 -8.01
C ILE A 44 -6.69 -4.23 -7.18
N SER A 45 -5.65 -4.16 -6.33
CA SER A 45 -5.26 -5.30 -5.48
C SER A 45 -6.34 -5.72 -4.49
N GLU A 46 -7.04 -4.75 -3.88
CA GLU A 46 -8.17 -5.03 -2.99
C GLU A 46 -9.34 -5.69 -3.75
N SER A 47 -9.62 -5.21 -4.97
CA SER A 47 -10.67 -5.76 -5.84
C SER A 47 -10.40 -7.22 -6.24
N PHE A 48 -9.14 -7.64 -6.37
CA PHE A 48 -8.78 -9.02 -6.71
C PHE A 48 -9.14 -10.01 -5.59
N ALA A 49 -8.94 -9.64 -4.32
CA ALA A 49 -9.27 -10.51 -3.19
C ALA A 49 -10.78 -10.73 -3.05
N GLU A 50 -11.57 -9.71 -3.36
CA GLU A 50 -13.04 -9.81 -3.40
C GLU A 50 -13.54 -10.56 -4.63
N TYR A 51 -12.83 -10.43 -5.75
CA TYR A 51 -13.16 -11.10 -7.00
C TYR A 51 -13.17 -12.62 -6.87
N ASP A 52 -12.18 -13.22 -6.19
CA ASP A 52 -12.12 -14.67 -6.01
C ASP A 52 -13.35 -15.20 -5.24
N LYS A 53 -13.72 -14.53 -4.14
CA LYS A 53 -14.90 -14.87 -3.35
C LYS A 53 -16.19 -14.71 -4.15
N LEU A 54 -16.29 -13.63 -4.92
CA LEU A 54 -17.44 -13.38 -5.79
C LEU A 54 -17.56 -14.46 -6.87
N ARG A 55 -16.43 -14.88 -7.46
CA ARG A 55 -16.37 -15.94 -8.47
C ARG A 55 -16.84 -17.26 -7.87
N GLU A 56 -16.32 -17.66 -6.71
CA GLU A 56 -16.71 -18.91 -6.05
C GLU A 56 -18.21 -18.95 -5.76
N LYS A 57 -18.76 -17.86 -5.20
CA LYS A 57 -20.19 -17.72 -4.95
C LYS A 57 -21.02 -17.88 -6.22
N LYS A 58 -20.59 -17.23 -7.32
CA LYS A 58 -21.28 -17.33 -8.62
C LYS A 58 -21.27 -18.75 -9.18
N VAL A 59 -20.14 -19.45 -9.05
CA VAL A 59 -20.02 -20.85 -9.49
C VAL A 59 -20.95 -21.76 -8.69
N GLN A 60 -20.99 -21.60 -7.36
CA GLN A 60 -21.87 -22.39 -6.50
C GLN A 60 -23.35 -22.15 -6.82
N ASP A 61 -23.77 -20.90 -7.03
CA ASP A 61 -25.14 -20.55 -7.40
C ASP A 61 -25.56 -21.17 -8.74
N ILE A 62 -24.67 -21.12 -9.75
CA ILE A 62 -24.93 -21.76 -11.05
C ILE A 62 -25.06 -23.27 -10.90
N LYS A 63 -24.16 -23.92 -10.14
CA LYS A 63 -24.25 -25.36 -9.86
C LYS A 63 -25.58 -25.74 -9.22
N ALA A 64 -25.98 -25.01 -8.18
CA ALA A 64 -27.26 -25.24 -7.51
C ALA A 64 -28.46 -25.08 -8.46
N LYS A 65 -28.43 -24.11 -9.39
CA LYS A 65 -29.46 -23.94 -10.42
C LYS A 65 -29.48 -25.10 -11.42
N ILE A 66 -28.32 -25.63 -11.78
CA ILE A 66 -28.21 -26.80 -12.67
C ILE A 66 -28.76 -28.04 -11.95
N ASP A 67 -28.34 -28.30 -10.72
CA ASP A 67 -28.75 -29.46 -9.93
C ASP A 67 -30.26 -29.46 -9.63
N SER A 68 -30.84 -28.28 -9.42
CA SER A 68 -32.29 -28.11 -9.23
C SER A 68 -33.10 -28.14 -10.53
N GLY A 69 -32.44 -28.27 -11.70
CA GLY A 69 -33.09 -28.25 -13.01
C GLY A 69 -33.67 -26.88 -13.41
N ASN A 70 -33.36 -25.82 -12.66
CA ASN A 70 -33.87 -24.47 -12.90
C ASN A 70 -32.87 -23.55 -13.63
N TYR A 71 -31.82 -24.13 -14.21
CA TYR A 71 -30.87 -23.41 -15.04
C TYR A 71 -31.40 -23.31 -16.47
N ASN A 72 -32.09 -22.21 -16.77
CA ASN A 72 -32.57 -21.90 -18.11
C ASN A 72 -31.77 -20.74 -18.70
N ILE A 73 -31.16 -20.95 -19.86
CA ILE A 73 -30.36 -19.95 -20.57
C ILE A 73 -31.07 -19.53 -21.86
N LYS A 74 -31.05 -18.23 -22.16
CA LYS A 74 -31.65 -17.71 -23.39
C LYS A 74 -30.67 -17.88 -24.54
N SER A 75 -31.19 -18.13 -25.74
CA SER A 75 -30.39 -18.23 -26.96
C SER A 75 -29.59 -16.95 -27.23
N ASP A 76 -30.14 -15.78 -26.90
CA ASP A 76 -29.48 -14.49 -27.03
C ASP A 76 -28.22 -14.40 -26.15
N ASP A 77 -28.29 -14.90 -24.91
CA ASP A 77 -27.16 -14.88 -23.96
C ASP A 77 -26.01 -15.77 -24.48
N ILE A 78 -26.34 -16.87 -25.16
CA ILE A 78 -25.37 -17.77 -25.79
C ILE A 78 -24.71 -17.05 -26.98
N ALA A 79 -25.50 -16.47 -27.87
CA ALA A 79 -25.00 -15.77 -29.05
C ALA A 79 -24.10 -14.58 -28.67
N GLU A 80 -24.51 -13.80 -27.67
CA GLU A 80 -23.71 -12.69 -27.13
C GLU A 80 -22.36 -13.19 -26.57
N SER A 81 -22.38 -14.31 -25.84
CA SER A 81 -21.16 -14.89 -25.26
C SER A 81 -20.18 -15.38 -26.33
N ILE A 82 -20.69 -15.98 -27.42
CA ILE A 82 -19.88 -16.40 -28.57
C ILE A 82 -19.22 -15.20 -29.24
N ILE A 83 -19.99 -14.13 -29.50
CA ILE A 83 -19.48 -12.92 -30.15
C ILE A 83 -18.45 -12.23 -29.24
N LYS A 84 -18.75 -12.09 -27.95
CA LYS A 84 -17.81 -11.51 -26.97
C LYS A 84 -16.51 -12.29 -26.93
N GLY A 85 -16.56 -13.62 -26.88
CA GLY A 85 -15.38 -14.48 -26.93
C GLY A 85 -14.55 -14.25 -28.18
N ALA A 86 -15.18 -14.25 -29.36
CA ALA A 86 -14.50 -14.07 -30.64
C ALA A 86 -13.87 -12.67 -30.81
N ILE A 87 -14.46 -11.63 -30.22
CA ILE A 87 -13.92 -10.25 -30.27
C ILE A 87 -12.79 -10.06 -29.26
N LEU A 88 -12.92 -10.63 -28.06
CA LEU A 88 -11.89 -10.54 -27.03
C LEU A 88 -10.62 -11.29 -27.42
N ASP A 89 -10.75 -12.45 -28.05
CA ASP A 89 -9.62 -13.26 -28.54
C ASP A 89 -8.82 -12.52 -29.64
N LYS A 90 -9.48 -11.67 -30.44
CA LYS A 90 -8.82 -10.83 -31.44
C LYS A 90 -8.02 -9.65 -30.87
N LYS A 91 -8.21 -9.28 -29.60
CA LYS A 91 -7.54 -8.13 -28.96
C LYS A 91 -6.31 -8.51 -28.14
N VAL A 92 -5.95 -9.80 -28.11
CA VAL A 92 -4.73 -10.31 -27.45
C VAL A 92 -3.63 -10.50 -28.49
#